data_AF-A0A845AD60-F1
#
_entry.id   AF-A0A845AD60-F1
#
_cell.length_a   1.000
_cell.length_b   1.000
_cell.length_c   1.000
_cell.angle_alpha   90.00
_cell.angle_beta   90.00
_cell.angle_gamma   90.00
#
_symmetry.space_group_name_H-M   'P 1'
#
loop_
_entity.id
_entity.type
_entity.pdbx_description
1 polymer ?
#
loop_
_entity_poly.entity_id
_entity_poly.type
_entity_poly.pdbx_seq_one_letter_code
_entity_poly.pdbx_strand_id
1 'polypeptide(L)'
;MNDNVVEPQDGWMHNGFGLANSPEVLWELARESGAALSNSKLFFYSAYERELESDGWQFDPSQWQPLSRAASSEIPDEVTVPGPDVSLNPLGYDVVVFGDFLEHSPLSCNSIAADVPVNKYCLFDSFSEAKDAVEAGKFGGGCEEGSYKIFSVALVSEVYVR
;
A
#
# COMPACT_ATOMS: atom_id res chain seq x y z
N MET A 1 -7.53 -7.97 -21.20
CA MET A 1 -6.89 -8.63 -20.05
C MET A 1 -5.78 -9.51 -20.57
N ASN A 2 -4.67 -9.61 -19.84
CA ASN A 2 -3.55 -10.47 -20.20
C ASN A 2 -3.83 -11.85 -19.60
N ASP A 3 -3.78 -12.92 -20.39
CA ASP A 3 -4.12 -14.30 -19.98
C ASP A 3 -3.18 -14.91 -18.92
N ASN A 4 -2.28 -14.09 -18.35
CA ASN A 4 -1.27 -14.47 -17.37
C ASN A 4 -1.46 -13.81 -16.00
N VAL A 5 -2.58 -13.10 -15.78
CA VAL A 5 -2.92 -12.51 -14.48
C VAL A 5 -3.89 -13.44 -13.78
N VAL A 6 -3.46 -13.98 -12.65
CA VAL A 6 -4.32 -14.75 -11.73
C VAL A 6 -4.75 -13.78 -10.64
N GLU A 7 -6.06 -13.53 -10.53
CA GLU A 7 -6.64 -12.69 -9.48
C GLU A 7 -7.20 -13.57 -8.35
N PRO A 8 -6.56 -13.61 -7.18
CA PRO A 8 -7.02 -14.44 -6.08
C PRO A 8 -8.13 -13.79 -5.23
N GLN A 9 -8.83 -12.77 -5.76
CA GLN A 9 -9.76 -11.93 -4.99
C GLN A 9 -10.89 -12.72 -4.31
N ASP A 10 -11.36 -13.80 -4.94
CA ASP A 10 -12.45 -14.64 -4.41
C ASP A 10 -12.12 -15.32 -3.06
N GLY A 11 -10.84 -15.37 -2.67
CA GLY A 11 -10.37 -15.92 -1.38
C GLY A 11 -9.56 -14.94 -0.53
N TRP A 12 -9.55 -13.64 -0.87
CA TRP A 12 -8.67 -12.68 -0.21
C TRP A 12 -9.13 -12.37 1.22
N MET A 13 -8.35 -12.83 2.20
CA MET A 13 -8.50 -12.57 3.61
C MET A 13 -7.45 -11.53 4.04
N HIS A 14 -7.84 -10.25 4.09
CA HIS A 14 -6.94 -9.14 4.40
C HIS A 14 -7.15 -8.59 5.81
N ASN A 15 -6.12 -7.93 6.34
CA ASN A 15 -6.18 -7.16 7.57
C ASN A 15 -6.83 -5.77 7.33
N GLY A 16 -6.85 -4.94 8.38
CA GLY A 16 -7.44 -3.59 8.35
C GLY A 16 -6.78 -2.60 7.38
N PHE A 17 -5.72 -3.01 6.68
CA PHE A 17 -5.00 -2.22 5.69
C PHE A 17 -5.03 -2.85 4.28
N GLY A 18 -5.90 -3.84 4.04
CA GLY A 18 -6.00 -4.49 2.73
C GLY A 18 -4.82 -5.40 2.40
N LEU A 19 -3.99 -5.75 3.39
CA LEU A 19 -2.77 -6.54 3.24
C LEU A 19 -2.85 -7.87 3.99
N ALA A 20 -2.01 -8.84 3.60
CA ALA A 20 -1.79 -10.04 4.40
C ALA A 20 -0.90 -9.73 5.62
N ASN A 21 -1.17 -10.39 6.74
CA ASN A 21 -0.34 -10.29 7.94
C ASN A 21 0.99 -11.05 7.83
N SER A 22 1.10 -12.04 6.93
CA SER A 22 2.33 -12.83 6.78
C SER A 22 2.56 -13.31 5.35
N PRO A 23 3.81 -13.61 4.96
CA PRO A 23 4.13 -14.16 3.64
C PRO A 23 3.45 -15.51 3.36
N GLU A 24 3.28 -16.34 4.39
CA GLU A 24 2.66 -17.66 4.27
C GLU A 24 1.22 -17.58 3.76
N VAL A 25 0.46 -16.56 4.20
CA VAL A 25 -0.90 -16.31 3.71
C VAL A 25 -0.88 -16.00 2.21
N LEU A 26 0.05 -15.18 1.75
CA LEU A 26 0.20 -14.85 0.32
C LEU A 26 0.61 -16.08 -0.51
N TRP A 27 1.52 -16.89 0.01
CA TRP A 27 1.98 -18.11 -0.69
C TRP A 27 0.91 -19.17 -0.78
N GLU A 28 0.12 -19.34 0.27
CA GLU A 28 -1.00 -20.27 0.23
C GLU A 28 -2.07 -19.81 -0.77
N LEU A 29 -2.44 -18.53 -0.74
CA LEU A 29 -3.38 -17.95 -1.69
C LEU A 29 -2.91 -18.09 -3.16
N ALA A 30 -1.63 -17.83 -3.41
CA ALA A 30 -1.04 -18.01 -4.73
C ALA A 30 -1.02 -19.48 -5.16
N ARG A 31 -0.76 -20.41 -4.23
CA ARG A 31 -0.77 -21.86 -4.51
C ARG A 31 -2.17 -22.36 -4.81
N GLU A 32 -3.17 -21.92 -4.06
CA GLU A 32 -4.58 -22.27 -4.24
C GLU A 32 -5.13 -21.75 -5.57
N SER A 33 -4.70 -20.57 -6.00
CA SER A 33 -5.05 -19.98 -7.29
C SER A 33 -4.24 -20.52 -8.47
N GLY A 34 -3.31 -21.45 -8.23
CA GLY A 34 -2.49 -22.08 -9.28
C GLY A 34 -1.42 -21.17 -9.87
N ALA A 35 -1.06 -20.08 -9.18
CA ALA A 35 -0.03 -19.15 -9.61
C ALA A 35 1.39 -19.75 -9.50
N ALA A 36 2.23 -19.50 -10.50
CA ALA A 36 3.64 -19.86 -10.43
C ALA A 36 4.39 -18.88 -9.51
N LEU A 37 5.01 -19.40 -8.46
CA LEU A 37 5.77 -18.59 -7.48
C LEU A 37 7.24 -18.35 -7.88
N SER A 38 7.68 -18.87 -9.02
CA SER A 38 9.06 -18.69 -9.47
C SER A 38 9.32 -17.22 -9.83
N ASN A 39 10.35 -16.63 -9.21
CA ASN A 39 10.72 -15.22 -9.34
C ASN A 39 9.70 -14.22 -8.75
N SER A 40 8.77 -14.69 -7.92
CA SER A 40 7.92 -13.80 -7.13
C SER A 40 8.76 -12.87 -6.25
N LYS A 41 8.25 -11.66 -6.05
CA LYS A 41 8.84 -10.66 -5.15
C LYS A 41 7.85 -10.40 -4.02
N LEU A 42 8.37 -10.35 -2.80
CA LEU A 42 7.60 -10.00 -1.63
C LEU A 42 7.88 -8.53 -1.27
N PHE A 43 6.82 -7.80 -0.98
CA PHE A 43 6.89 -6.40 -0.53
C PHE A 43 6.39 -6.29 0.90
N PHE A 44 7.04 -5.44 1.67
CA PHE A 44 6.65 -5.10 3.03
C PHE A 44 6.25 -3.63 3.09
N TYR A 45 5.15 -3.35 3.78
CA TYR A 45 4.57 -2.02 3.89
C TYR A 45 4.56 -1.58 5.35
N SER A 46 4.92 -0.33 5.62
CA SER A 46 4.76 0.27 6.95
C SER A 46 3.94 1.55 6.85
N ALA A 47 2.81 1.57 7.55
CA ALA A 47 1.93 2.74 7.57
C ALA A 47 2.48 3.84 8.49
N TYR A 48 2.32 5.09 8.08
CA TYR A 48 2.47 6.24 8.97
C TYR A 48 1.32 6.27 9.99
N GLU A 49 1.60 6.69 11.22
CA GLU A 49 0.66 6.65 12.35
C GLU A 49 -0.51 7.64 12.25
N ARG A 50 -0.57 8.46 11.18
CA ARG A 50 -1.64 9.42 10.92
C ARG A 50 -2.12 9.33 9.49
N GLU A 51 -3.37 9.73 9.31
CA GLU A 51 -4.07 9.83 8.03
C GLU A 51 -4.75 11.18 7.89
N LEU A 52 -5.12 11.57 6.67
CA LEU A 52 -5.83 12.81 6.39
C LEU A 52 -7.09 12.51 5.58
N GLU A 53 -8.24 12.92 6.11
CA GLU A 53 -9.53 12.77 5.41
C GLU A 53 -9.68 13.86 4.34
N SER A 54 -10.13 13.48 3.15
CA SER A 54 -10.40 14.41 2.05
C SER A 54 -11.61 13.97 1.24
N ASP A 55 -12.32 14.94 0.67
CA ASP A 55 -13.37 14.74 -0.34
C ASP A 55 -12.81 14.50 -1.76
N GLY A 56 -11.48 14.38 -1.90
CA GLY A 56 -10.78 14.22 -3.17
C GLY A 56 -10.60 15.53 -3.96
N TRP A 57 -11.10 16.65 -3.43
CA TRP A 57 -10.96 17.98 -4.02
C TRP A 57 -10.06 18.89 -3.18
N GLN A 58 -10.23 18.86 -1.85
CA GLN A 58 -9.53 19.73 -0.92
C GLN A 58 -8.83 18.94 0.17
N PHE A 59 -7.64 19.40 0.55
CA PHE A 59 -6.80 18.81 1.57
C PHE A 59 -6.53 19.87 2.63
N ASP A 60 -6.96 19.63 3.87
CA ASP A 60 -6.71 20.52 5.00
C ASP A 60 -5.66 19.88 5.94
N PRO A 61 -4.42 20.38 5.95
CA PRO A 61 -3.34 19.88 6.82
C PRO A 61 -3.66 19.93 8.32
N SER A 62 -4.68 20.69 8.75
CA SER A 62 -5.10 20.67 10.15
C SER A 62 -5.91 19.43 10.54
N GLN A 63 -6.38 18.64 9.57
CA GLN A 63 -7.26 17.48 9.76
C GLN A 63 -6.50 16.15 9.88
N TRP A 64 -5.16 16.14 9.99
CA TRP A 64 -4.44 14.90 10.28
C TRP A 64 -4.97 14.25 11.56
N GLN A 65 -5.41 13.00 11.47
CA GLN A 65 -5.97 12.22 12.57
C GLN A 65 -5.18 10.92 12.78
N PRO A 66 -5.32 10.24 13.93
CA PRO A 66 -4.70 8.94 14.13
C PRO A 66 -5.13 7.94 13.06
N LEU A 67 -4.20 7.08 12.63
CA LEU A 67 -4.44 6.03 11.64
C LEU A 67 -5.61 5.13 12.05
N SER A 68 -6.55 4.90 11.13
CA SER A 68 -7.71 4.05 11.31
C SER A 68 -7.62 2.77 10.48
N ARG A 69 -8.38 1.76 10.90
CA ARG A 69 -8.49 0.46 10.24
C ARG A 69 -9.70 0.48 9.31
N ALA A 70 -9.60 -0.18 8.16
CA ALA A 70 -10.74 -0.42 7.28
C ALA A 70 -11.83 -1.20 8.03
N ALA A 71 -13.04 -0.64 8.09
CA ALA A 71 -14.17 -1.25 8.80
C ALA A 71 -14.65 -2.56 8.16
N SER A 72 -14.31 -2.78 6.89
CA SER A 72 -14.64 -3.98 6.12
C SER A 72 -13.84 -5.22 6.51
N SER A 73 -12.74 -5.08 7.25
CA SER A 73 -11.89 -6.21 7.67
C SER A 73 -12.20 -6.68 9.10
N GLU A 74 -12.51 -7.96 9.25
CA GLU A 74 -12.63 -8.62 10.56
C GLU A 74 -11.30 -9.19 11.08
N ILE A 75 -10.25 -9.24 10.24
CA ILE A 75 -8.96 -9.84 10.60
C ILE A 75 -8.14 -8.85 11.44
N PRO A 76 -7.56 -9.27 12.59
CA PRO A 76 -6.64 -8.45 13.37
C PRO A 76 -5.35 -8.10 12.62
N ASP A 77 -4.73 -6.95 12.93
CA ASP A 77 -3.49 -6.51 12.27
C ASP A 77 -2.23 -7.14 12.92
N GLU A 78 -2.20 -8.47 13.02
CA GLU A 78 -1.11 -9.23 13.63
C GLU A 78 0.03 -9.52 12.64
N VAL A 79 0.68 -8.45 12.16
CA VAL A 79 1.71 -8.54 11.12
C VAL A 79 2.96 -9.25 11.64
N THR A 80 3.44 -10.25 10.89
CA THR A 80 4.74 -10.87 11.12
C THR A 80 5.83 -9.95 10.58
N VAL A 81 6.49 -9.24 11.49
CA VAL A 81 7.59 -8.34 11.14
C VAL A 81 8.82 -9.17 10.73
N PRO A 82 9.50 -8.84 9.62
CA PRO A 82 10.74 -9.49 9.21
C PRO A 82 11.78 -9.51 10.34
N GLY A 83 12.35 -10.69 10.60
CA GLY A 83 13.40 -10.87 11.60
C GLY A 83 14.72 -10.20 11.23
N PRO A 84 15.72 -10.18 12.14
CA PRO A 84 16.98 -9.47 11.95
C PRO A 84 17.82 -9.97 10.76
N ASP A 85 17.60 -11.21 10.31
CA ASP A 85 18.32 -11.81 9.19
C ASP A 85 17.68 -11.51 7.83
N VAL A 86 16.54 -10.81 7.80
CA VAL A 86 15.82 -10.44 6.58
C VAL A 86 16.11 -8.99 6.23
N SER A 87 16.59 -8.75 5.01
CA SER A 87 16.87 -7.39 4.53
C SER A 87 15.64 -6.77 3.89
N LEU A 88 15.23 -5.60 4.39
CA LEU A 88 14.24 -4.75 3.76
C LEU A 88 14.97 -3.69 2.93
N ASN A 89 14.76 -3.70 1.61
CA ASN A 89 15.32 -2.68 0.71
C ASN A 89 14.25 -1.63 0.45
N PRO A 90 14.37 -0.41 1.01
CA PRO A 90 13.39 0.64 0.79
C PRO A 90 13.30 1.00 -0.69
N LEU A 91 12.08 1.14 -1.19
CA LEU A 91 11.78 1.53 -2.56
C LEU A 91 11.21 2.95 -2.65
N GLY A 92 10.57 3.43 -1.59
CA GLY A 92 9.99 4.76 -1.52
C GLY A 92 8.73 4.76 -0.65
N TYR A 93 7.90 5.79 -0.86
CA TYR A 93 6.65 5.99 -0.16
C TYR A 93 5.50 6.12 -1.15
N ASP A 94 4.39 5.47 -0.82
CA ASP A 94 3.13 5.58 -1.53
C ASP A 94 2.12 6.34 -0.67
N VAL A 95 1.16 6.98 -1.33
CA VAL A 95 -0.04 7.54 -0.71
C VAL A 95 -1.21 6.73 -1.22
N VAL A 96 -1.99 6.14 -0.32
CA VAL A 96 -3.12 5.26 -0.64
C VAL A 96 -4.38 5.86 -0.03
N VAL A 97 -5.45 5.95 -0.82
CA VAL A 97 -6.75 6.40 -0.33
C VAL A 97 -7.57 5.19 0.10
N PHE A 98 -8.09 5.26 1.32
CA PHE A 98 -8.92 4.23 1.93
C PHE A 98 -10.36 4.74 2.07
N GLY A 99 -11.27 4.10 1.34
CA GLY A 99 -12.72 4.23 1.50
C GLY A 99 -13.31 3.01 2.22
N ASP A 100 -14.52 2.60 1.81
CA ASP A 100 -15.21 1.43 2.37
C ASP A 100 -14.81 0.10 1.70
N PHE A 101 -14.41 0.12 0.42
CA PHE A 101 -13.97 -1.05 -0.36
C PHE A 101 -13.03 -0.62 -1.50
N LEU A 102 -11.99 -1.42 -1.75
CA LEU A 102 -11.04 -1.30 -2.86
C LEU A 102 -10.21 -0.01 -2.81
N GLU A 103 -9.08 -0.15 -2.15
CA GLU A 103 -8.12 0.87 -1.79
C GLU A 103 -7.07 0.94 -2.88
N HIS A 104 -6.70 2.13 -3.28
CA HIS A 104 -5.72 2.29 -4.36
C HIS A 104 -4.84 3.51 -4.17
N SER A 105 -3.71 3.45 -4.87
CA SER A 105 -2.75 4.54 -4.92
C SER A 105 -3.18 5.58 -5.96
N PRO A 106 -3.52 6.82 -5.58
CA PRO A 106 -3.73 7.91 -6.53
C PRO A 106 -2.50 8.23 -7.39
N LEU A 107 -1.28 7.89 -6.95
CA LEU A 107 -0.09 8.00 -7.80
C LEU A 107 -0.26 7.18 -9.08
N SER A 108 -0.84 5.99 -8.98
CA SER A 108 -1.12 5.10 -10.11
C SER A 108 -2.49 5.35 -10.74
N CYS A 109 -3.57 5.24 -9.96
CA CYS A 109 -4.94 5.22 -10.50
C CYS A 109 -5.36 6.57 -11.11
N ASN A 110 -5.00 7.68 -10.47
CA ASN A 110 -5.30 9.03 -10.97
C ASN A 110 -4.12 9.62 -11.75
N SER A 111 -3.08 8.81 -12.01
CA SER A 111 -1.87 9.19 -12.73
C SER A 111 -1.08 10.36 -12.11
N ILE A 112 -1.24 10.61 -10.80
CA ILE A 112 -0.56 11.71 -10.11
C ILE A 112 0.97 11.58 -10.17
N ALA A 113 1.49 10.35 -10.33
CA ALA A 113 2.91 10.10 -10.58
C ALA A 113 3.48 10.82 -11.81
N ALA A 114 2.63 11.26 -12.75
CA ALA A 114 3.07 12.06 -13.90
C ALA A 114 3.29 13.55 -13.55
N ASP A 115 2.66 14.04 -12.48
CA ASP A 115 2.59 15.46 -12.12
C ASP A 115 3.41 15.82 -10.88
N VAL A 116 3.86 14.82 -10.12
CA VAL A 116 4.70 15.00 -8.94
C VAL A 116 6.06 14.30 -9.11
N PRO A 117 7.14 14.80 -8.47
CA PRO A 117 8.43 14.13 -8.51
C PRO A 117 8.34 12.76 -7.83
N VAL A 118 8.49 11.70 -8.62
CA VAL A 118 8.56 10.32 -8.14
C VAL A 118 9.81 9.65 -8.69
N ASN A 119 10.25 8.59 -8.02
CA ASN A 119 11.39 7.80 -8.46
C ASN A 119 10.99 6.78 -9.54
N LYS A 120 11.95 5.95 -9.95
CA LYS A 120 11.75 4.94 -11.01
C LYS A 120 10.68 3.88 -10.71
N TYR A 121 10.21 3.80 -9.46
CA TYR A 121 9.13 2.91 -9.03
C TYR A 121 7.78 3.62 -8.95
N CYS A 122 7.70 4.89 -9.38
CA CYS A 122 6.53 5.76 -9.24
C CYS A 122 6.14 6.01 -7.78
N LEU A 123 7.12 6.05 -6.88
CA LEU A 123 6.97 6.35 -5.45
C LEU A 123 7.71 7.64 -5.10
N PHE A 124 7.32 8.30 -4.00
CA PHE A 124 8.12 9.38 -3.42
C PHE A 124 9.42 8.82 -2.80
N ASP A 125 10.53 9.55 -2.88
CA ASP A 125 11.81 9.09 -2.35
C ASP A 125 11.88 9.18 -0.82
N SER A 126 11.07 10.06 -0.22
CA SER A 126 11.06 10.27 1.23
C SER A 126 9.64 10.44 1.81
N PHE A 127 9.53 10.16 3.12
CA PHE A 127 8.31 10.41 3.88
C PHE A 127 7.88 11.89 3.81
N SER A 128 8.86 12.80 3.92
CA SER A 128 8.60 14.24 3.85
C SER A 128 7.99 14.65 2.52
N GLU A 129 8.48 14.12 1.40
CA GLU A 129 7.92 14.44 0.08
C GLU A 129 6.48 13.93 -0.06
N ALA A 130 6.21 12.70 0.38
CA ALA A 130 4.85 12.15 0.37
C ALA A 130 3.90 12.99 1.24
N LYS A 131 4.33 13.35 2.45
CA LYS A 131 3.53 14.17 3.37
C LYS A 131 3.30 15.58 2.84
N ASP A 132 4.35 16.23 2.33
CA ASP A 132 4.26 17.56 1.73
C ASP A 132 3.33 17.55 0.50
N ALA A 133 3.33 16.47 -0.29
CA ALA A 133 2.40 16.32 -1.41
C ALA A 133 0.94 16.24 -0.96
N VAL A 134 0.64 15.50 0.11
CA VAL A 134 -0.71 15.46 0.71
C VAL A 134 -1.10 16.84 1.22
N GLU A 135 -0.23 17.49 2.00
CA GLU A 135 -0.53 18.79 2.63
C GLU A 135 -0.63 19.94 1.63
N ALA A 136 0.10 19.87 0.51
CA ALA A 136 0.00 20.80 -0.59
C ALA A 136 -1.21 20.52 -1.52
N GLY A 137 -2.03 19.51 -1.21
CA GLY A 137 -3.21 19.15 -1.99
C GLY A 137 -2.88 18.64 -3.40
N LYS A 138 -1.73 17.96 -3.57
CA LYS A 138 -1.33 17.40 -4.88
C LYS A 138 -2.25 16.31 -5.41
N PHE A 139 -3.07 15.74 -4.52
CA PHE A 139 -4.11 14.77 -4.86
C PHE A 139 -5.49 15.42 -4.99
N GLY A 140 -5.58 16.76 -4.96
CA GLY A 140 -6.84 17.47 -5.22
C GLY A 140 -7.19 17.55 -6.71
N GLY A 141 -8.45 17.85 -7.00
CA GLY A 141 -8.94 18.00 -8.37
C GLY A 141 -9.73 16.79 -8.90
N GLY A 142 -10.25 15.95 -8.00
CA GLY A 142 -11.11 14.82 -8.35
C GLY A 142 -10.45 13.45 -8.18
N CYS A 143 -9.48 13.30 -7.26
CA CYS A 143 -9.16 11.97 -6.73
C CYS A 143 -10.30 11.49 -5.84
N GLU A 144 -10.21 10.28 -5.30
CA GLU A 144 -11.28 9.67 -4.53
C GLU A 144 -11.41 10.28 -3.13
N GLU A 145 -12.64 10.29 -2.63
CA GLU A 145 -12.94 10.62 -1.24
C GLU A 145 -12.45 9.50 -0.31
N GLY A 146 -11.94 9.88 0.86
CA GLY A 146 -11.61 8.96 1.93
C GLY A 146 -10.38 9.37 2.73
N SER A 147 -9.83 8.39 3.44
CA SER A 147 -8.66 8.57 4.30
C SER A 147 -7.36 8.33 3.53
N TYR A 148 -6.56 9.38 3.36
CA TYR A 148 -5.26 9.32 2.70
C TYR A 148 -4.19 8.88 3.69
N LYS A 149 -3.59 7.72 3.43
CA LYS A 149 -2.60 7.05 4.28
C LYS A 149 -1.26 6.97 3.56
N ILE A 150 -0.17 7.22 4.28
CA ILE A 150 1.19 7.14 3.72
C ILE A 150 1.81 5.80 4.12
N PHE A 151 2.32 5.04 3.15
CA PHE A 151 3.03 3.79 3.39
C PHE A 151 4.46 3.89 2.90
N SER A 152 5.43 3.44 3.71
CA SER A 152 6.73 3.05 3.15
C SER A 152 6.57 1.72 2.43
N VAL A 153 7.28 1.56 1.32
CA VAL A 153 7.30 0.34 0.52
C VAL A 153 8.73 -0.20 0.49
N ALA A 154 8.91 -1.47 0.85
CA ALA A 154 10.21 -2.14 0.81
C ALA A 154 10.13 -3.47 0.08
N LEU A 155 11.17 -3.79 -0.70
CA LEU A 155 11.37 -5.13 -1.23
C LEU A 155 12.02 -6.01 -0.17
N VAL A 156 11.39 -7.14 0.13
CA VAL A 156 11.98 -8.15 1.01
C VAL A 156 13.05 -8.92 0.23
N SER A 157 14.31 -8.76 0.61
CA SER A 157 15.39 -9.61 0.14
C SER A 157 15.39 -10.89 0.96
N GLU A 158 15.06 -11.99 0.30
CA GLU A 158 15.17 -13.31 0.86
C GLU A 158 16.65 -13.72 1.01
N VAL A 159 17.05 -14.14 2.22
CA VAL A 159 18.10 -15.14 2.41
C VAL A 159 17.42 -16.51 2.51
N TYR A 160 16.65 -16.91 1.50
CA TYR A 160 16.14 -18.28 1.46
C TYR A 160 17.21 -19.18 0.85
N VAL A 161 17.93 -19.85 1.74
CA VAL A 161 18.52 -21.16 1.42
C VAL A 161 17.33 -22.07 1.08
N ARG A 162 17.13 -22.33 -0.21
CA ARG A 162 16.31 -23.46 -0.66
C ARG A 162 17.09 -24.76 -0.48
#